data_AF-A0A927Z0M5-F1
#
_entry.id   AF-A0A927Z0M5-F1
#
_cell.length_a   1.000
_cell.length_b   1.000
_cell.length_c   1.000
_cell.angle_alpha   90.00
_cell.angle_beta   90.00
_cell.angle_gamma   90.00
#
_symmetry.space_group_name_H-M   'P 1'
#
loop_
_entity.id
_entity.type
_entity.pdbx_description
1 polymer ?
#
loop_
_entity_poly.entity_id
_entity_poly.type
_entity_poly.pdbx_seq_one_letter_code
_entity_poly.pdbx_strand_id
1 'polypeptide(L)'
;MNHDKEAIELLNKKYHLTLLYDFYGELLKENNRQIYEDYILNDLSLGEIASERGVSRQGVYDTIKRTVKKLEEYESKIHLIERYDSIHRKVTDIQDILSDINKTTQLDSSNKKKIDRIGKILEDISNET
;
A
#
# COMPACT_ATOMS: atom_id res chain seq x y z
N MET A 1 15.06 -17.61 -16.95
CA MET A 1 13.90 -17.15 -17.76
C MET A 1 12.53 -17.48 -17.14
N ASN A 2 12.27 -18.67 -16.56
CA ASN A 2 10.97 -18.92 -15.88
C ASN A 2 11.00 -18.62 -14.37
N HIS A 3 12.14 -18.88 -13.69
CA HIS A 3 12.30 -18.64 -12.25
C HIS A 3 12.22 -17.16 -11.85
N ASP A 4 12.75 -16.26 -12.69
CA ASP A 4 12.73 -14.81 -12.41
C ASP A 4 11.31 -14.25 -12.47
N LYS A 5 10.45 -14.82 -13.33
CA LYS A 5 9.05 -14.41 -13.48
C LYS A 5 8.20 -14.84 -12.28
N GLU A 6 8.39 -16.06 -11.80
CA GLU A 6 7.72 -16.58 -10.60
C GLU A 6 8.11 -15.77 -9.35
N ALA A 7 9.39 -15.40 -9.23
CA ALA A 7 9.87 -14.57 -8.12
C ALA A 7 9.23 -13.17 -8.13
N ILE A 8 9.13 -12.53 -9.31
CA ILE A 8 8.47 -11.23 -9.46
C ILE A 8 6.97 -11.32 -9.12
N GLU A 9 6.29 -12.38 -9.56
CA GLU A 9 4.87 -12.58 -9.25
C GLU A 9 4.62 -12.75 -7.75
N LEU A 10 5.48 -13.53 -7.08
CA LEU A 10 5.42 -13.69 -5.62
C LEU A 10 5.66 -12.36 -4.89
N LEU A 11 6.64 -11.57 -5.34
CA LEU A 11 6.94 -10.26 -4.78
C LEU A 11 5.75 -9.31 -4.93
N ASN A 12 5.17 -9.22 -6.13
CA ASN A 12 4.00 -8.38 -6.39
C ASN A 12 2.81 -8.79 -5.52
N LYS A 13 2.61 -10.09 -5.31
CA LYS A 13 1.57 -10.59 -4.42
C LYS A 13 1.83 -10.19 -2.96
N LYS A 14 3.05 -10.36 -2.45
CA LYS A 14 3.39 -9.96 -1.07
C LYS A 14 3.24 -8.45 -0.87
N TYR A 15 3.66 -7.65 -1.86
CA TYR A 15 3.47 -6.21 -1.86
C TYR A 15 1.97 -5.83 -1.80
N HIS A 16 1.14 -6.41 -2.68
CA HIS A 16 -0.30 -6.13 -2.69
C HIS A 16 -0.98 -6.50 -1.36
N LEU A 17 -0.59 -7.64 -0.77
CA LEU A 17 -1.09 -8.07 0.54
C LEU A 17 -0.70 -7.10 1.65
N THR A 18 0.55 -6.64 1.66
CA THR A 18 1.04 -5.65 2.63
C THR A 18 0.26 -4.34 2.50
N LEU A 19 0.05 -3.87 1.27
CA LEU A 19 -0.74 -2.66 1.02
C LEU A 19 -2.19 -2.80 1.52
N LEU A 20 -2.84 -3.92 1.21
CA LEU A 20 -4.18 -4.22 1.75
C LEU A 20 -4.20 -4.20 3.29
N TYR A 21 -3.12 -4.69 3.92
CA TYR A 21 -2.99 -4.71 5.37
C TYR A 21 -2.79 -3.31 5.95
N ASP A 22 -1.96 -2.48 5.37
CA ASP A 22 -1.71 -1.11 5.86
C ASP A 22 -2.99 -0.27 5.85
N PHE A 23 -3.85 -0.45 4.85
CA PHE A 23 -5.10 0.30 4.71
C PHE A 23 -6.26 -0.29 5.52
N TYR A 24 -6.31 -1.61 5.75
CA TYR A 24 -7.49 -2.29 6.29
C TYR A 24 -7.22 -3.24 7.47
N GLY A 25 -5.98 -3.37 7.91
CA GLY A 25 -5.56 -4.30 8.98
C GLY A 25 -6.28 -4.05 10.30
N GLU A 26 -6.52 -2.80 10.64
CA GLU A 26 -7.26 -2.40 11.85
C GLU A 26 -8.75 -2.80 11.84
N LEU A 27 -9.32 -3.15 10.67
CA LEU A 27 -10.70 -3.65 10.55
C LEU A 27 -10.80 -5.17 10.82
N LEU A 28 -9.66 -5.85 10.96
CA LEU A 28 -9.61 -7.26 11.27
C LEU A 28 -9.88 -7.50 12.76
N LYS A 29 -10.36 -8.71 13.07
CA LYS A 29 -10.40 -9.15 14.47
C LYS A 29 -8.98 -9.41 14.94
N GLU A 30 -8.66 -9.03 16.18
CA GLU A 30 -7.34 -9.17 16.79
C GLU A 30 -6.65 -10.50 16.46
N ASN A 31 -7.32 -11.63 16.72
CA ASN A 31 -6.73 -12.95 16.47
C ASN A 31 -6.39 -13.21 14.99
N ASN A 32 -7.21 -12.71 14.05
CA ASN A 32 -6.94 -12.84 12.63
C ASN A 32 -5.81 -11.91 12.19
N ARG A 33 -5.74 -10.71 12.77
CA ARG A 33 -4.68 -9.74 12.53
C ARG A 33 -3.33 -10.32 12.91
N GLN A 34 -3.19 -10.82 14.14
CA GLN A 34 -1.92 -11.38 14.60
C GLN A 34 -1.48 -12.61 13.79
N ILE A 35 -2.40 -13.53 13.46
CA ILE A 35 -2.10 -14.68 12.57
C ILE A 35 -1.60 -14.21 11.19
N TYR A 36 -2.17 -13.13 10.68
CA TYR A 36 -1.78 -12.55 9.41
C TYR A 36 -0.40 -11.87 9.50
N GLU A 37 -0.14 -11.08 10.54
CA GLU A 37 1.16 -10.43 10.80
C GLU A 37 2.27 -11.47 10.95
N ASP A 38 2.03 -12.52 11.74
CA ASP A 38 2.97 -13.62 11.93
C ASP A 38 3.39 -14.25 10.58
N TYR A 39 2.42 -14.43 9.68
CA TYR A 39 2.68 -15.05 8.38
C TYR A 39 3.28 -14.10 7.34
N ILE A 40 2.78 -12.87 7.23
CA ILE A 40 3.13 -11.93 6.15
C ILE A 40 4.28 -11.00 6.53
N LEU A 41 4.34 -10.56 7.78
CA LEU A 41 5.30 -9.57 8.27
C LEU A 41 6.48 -10.22 9.00
N ASN A 42 6.22 -11.23 9.83
CA ASN A 42 7.24 -11.93 10.62
C ASN A 42 7.81 -13.17 9.90
N ASP A 43 7.33 -13.48 8.69
CA ASP A 43 7.75 -14.62 7.87
C ASP A 43 7.69 -15.98 8.59
N LEU A 44 6.81 -16.14 9.59
CA LEU A 44 6.59 -17.42 10.27
C LEU A 44 5.88 -18.40 9.34
N SER A 45 6.33 -19.65 9.38
CA SER A 45 5.67 -20.73 8.67
C SER A 45 4.32 -21.08 9.31
N LEU A 46 3.41 -21.65 8.52
CA LEU A 46 2.12 -22.14 9.01
C LEU A 46 2.25 -23.15 10.17
N GLY A 47 3.37 -23.87 10.25
CA GLY A 47 3.66 -24.82 11.32
C GLY A 47 4.07 -24.14 12.62
N GLU A 48 4.93 -23.12 12.54
CA GLU A 48 5.35 -22.31 13.69
C GLU A 48 4.14 -21.62 14.33
N ILE A 49 3.33 -20.95 13.52
CA ILE A 49 2.10 -20.28 13.97
C ILE A 49 1.11 -21.28 14.61
N ALA A 50 0.96 -22.47 14.01
CA ALA A 50 0.10 -23.51 14.53
C ALA A 50 0.55 -24.01 15.90
N SER A 51 1.87 -24.20 16.08
CA SER A 51 2.48 -24.63 17.33
C SER A 51 2.30 -23.58 18.43
N GLU A 52 2.59 -22.30 18.15
CA GLU A 52 2.49 -21.21 19.12
C GLU A 52 1.06 -20.96 19.59
N ARG A 53 0.08 -21.12 18.69
CA ARG A 53 -1.33 -20.82 18.96
C ARG A 53 -2.16 -22.04 19.36
N GLY A 54 -1.58 -23.24 19.37
CA GLY A 54 -2.29 -24.49 19.71
C GLY A 54 -3.41 -24.85 18.73
N VAL A 55 -3.25 -24.50 17.45
CA VAL A 55 -4.23 -24.78 16.38
C VAL A 55 -3.63 -25.70 15.32
N SER A 56 -4.46 -26.20 14.39
CA SER A 56 -3.94 -27.00 13.27
C SER A 56 -3.33 -26.11 12.18
N ARG A 57 -2.32 -26.63 11.47
CA ARG A 57 -1.73 -25.98 10.28
C ARG A 57 -2.80 -25.60 9.24
N GLN A 58 -3.82 -26.45 9.07
CA GLN A 58 -4.96 -26.18 8.19
C GLN A 58 -5.80 -25.00 8.71
N GLY A 59 -6.03 -24.92 10.02
CA GLY A 59 -6.74 -23.81 10.65
C GLY A 59 -6.03 -22.47 10.46
N VAL A 60 -4.70 -22.44 10.53
CA VAL A 60 -3.88 -21.25 10.21
C VAL A 60 -4.05 -20.87 8.75
N TYR A 61 -3.86 -21.81 7.83
CA TYR A 61 -4.02 -21.58 6.39
C TYR A 61 -5.39 -21.01 6.03
N ASP A 62 -6.46 -21.61 6.56
CA ASP A 62 -7.83 -21.15 6.30
C ASP A 62 -8.08 -19.76 6.88
N THR A 63 -7.47 -19.44 8.02
CA THR A 63 -7.57 -18.12 8.65
C THR A 63 -6.89 -17.04 7.82
N ILE A 64 -5.68 -17.30 7.32
CA ILE A 64 -4.98 -16.39 6.41
C ILE A 64 -5.80 -16.19 5.14
N LYS A 65 -6.25 -17.27 4.51
CA LYS A 65 -7.04 -17.20 3.26
C LYS A 65 -8.33 -16.39 3.43
N ARG A 66 -9.07 -16.58 4.52
CA ARG A 66 -10.27 -15.79 4.82
C ARG A 66 -9.94 -14.32 5.11
N THR A 67 -8.81 -14.06 5.77
CA THR A 67 -8.37 -12.70 6.09
C THR A 67 -8.01 -11.93 4.84
N VAL A 68 -7.21 -12.51 3.94
CA VAL A 68 -6.90 -11.95 2.62
C VAL A 68 -8.16 -11.61 1.86
N LYS A 69 -9.10 -12.56 1.73
CA LYS A 69 -10.37 -12.33 1.05
C LYS A 69 -11.16 -11.16 1.66
N LYS A 70 -11.14 -11.01 2.98
CA LYS A 70 -11.84 -9.93 3.67
C LYS A 70 -11.21 -8.56 3.38
N LEU A 71 -9.88 -8.49 3.33
CA LEU A 71 -9.16 -7.26 2.95
C LEU A 71 -9.46 -6.88 1.49
N GLU A 72 -9.44 -7.84 0.57
CA GLU A 72 -9.83 -7.63 -0.83
C GLU A 72 -11.29 -7.16 -0.95
N GLU A 73 -12.21 -7.72 -0.15
CA GLU A 73 -13.60 -7.29 -0.09
C GLU A 73 -13.76 -5.85 0.46
N TYR A 74 -12.88 -5.41 1.35
CA TYR A 74 -12.86 -4.02 1.81
C TYR A 74 -12.45 -3.07 0.69
N GLU A 75 -11.35 -3.36 -0.01
CA GLU A 75 -10.93 -2.55 -1.16
C GLU A 75 -12.01 -2.51 -2.24
N SER A 76 -12.62 -3.65 -2.58
CA SER A 76 -13.71 -3.73 -3.56
C SER A 76 -14.93 -2.85 -3.23
N LYS A 77 -15.11 -2.45 -1.96
CA LYS A 77 -16.27 -1.65 -1.53
C LYS A 77 -15.90 -0.21 -1.23
N ILE A 78 -14.69 0.02 -0.74
CA ILE A 78 -14.24 1.31 -0.21
C ILE A 78 -13.33 2.03 -1.22
N HIS A 79 -12.61 1.27 -2.05
CA HIS A 79 -11.68 1.76 -3.08
C HIS A 79 -10.63 2.73 -2.50
N LEU A 80 -10.11 2.44 -1.30
CA LEU A 80 -9.25 3.40 -0.61
C LEU A 80 -7.87 3.44 -1.26
N ILE A 81 -7.33 2.28 -1.58
CA ILE A 81 -6.03 2.16 -2.27
C ILE A 81 -6.14 2.77 -3.67
N GLU A 82 -7.18 2.42 -4.43
CA GLU A 82 -7.38 2.99 -5.77
C GLU A 82 -7.47 4.53 -5.75
N ARG A 83 -8.18 5.09 -4.76
CA ARG A 83 -8.29 6.54 -4.60
C ARG A 83 -6.97 7.17 -4.18
N TYR A 84 -6.25 6.56 -3.26
CA TYR A 84 -4.92 6.98 -2.84
C TYR A 84 -3.98 7.06 -4.05
N ASP A 85 -3.88 5.98 -4.82
CA ASP A 85 -3.07 5.91 -6.04
C ASP A 85 -3.47 6.98 -7.07
N SER A 86 -4.78 7.22 -7.23
CA SER A 86 -5.29 8.25 -8.14
C SER A 86 -4.87 9.67 -7.73
N ILE A 87 -4.90 9.96 -6.42
CA ILE A 87 -4.47 11.25 -5.87
C ILE A 87 -2.97 11.42 -6.09
N HIS A 88 -2.16 10.42 -5.73
CA HIS A 88 -0.70 10.49 -5.90
C HIS A 88 -0.27 10.69 -7.35
N ARG A 89 -0.92 10.00 -8.31
CA ARG A 89 -0.65 10.23 -9.74
C ARG A 89 -0.92 11.67 -10.14
N LYS A 90 -2.08 12.22 -9.76
CA LYS A 90 -2.43 13.63 -10.08
C LYS A 90 -1.46 14.62 -9.42
N VAL A 91 -1.05 14.37 -8.19
CA VAL A 91 -0.06 15.22 -7.51
C VAL A 91 1.28 15.19 -8.25
N THR A 92 1.74 14.01 -8.63
CA THR A 92 2.97 13.81 -9.42
C THR A 92 2.88 14.54 -10.76
N ASP A 93 1.77 14.37 -11.49
CA ASP A 93 1.54 15.05 -12.77
C ASP A 93 1.61 16.58 -12.62
N ILE A 94 1.03 17.14 -11.55
CA ILE A 94 1.11 18.58 -11.28
C ILE A 94 2.55 19.00 -10.96
N GLN A 95 3.27 18.23 -10.15
CA GLN A 95 4.68 18.51 -9.84
C GLN A 95 5.55 18.53 -11.10
N ASP A 96 5.34 17.59 -12.02
CA ASP A 96 6.03 17.54 -13.31
C ASP A 96 5.73 18.78 -14.16
N ILE A 97 4.45 19.18 -14.26
CA ILE A 97 4.04 20.40 -14.97
C ILE A 97 4.69 21.65 -14.35
N LEU A 98 4.72 21.77 -13.03
CA LEU A 98 5.35 22.92 -12.35
C LEU A 98 6.87 22.95 -12.58
N SER A 99 7.52 21.78 -12.58
CA SER A 99 8.94 21.62 -12.88
C SER A 99 9.26 22.09 -14.31
N ASP A 100 8.43 21.69 -15.28
CA ASP A 100 8.58 22.10 -16.67
C ASP A 100 8.36 23.61 -16.86
N ILE A 101 7.34 24.19 -16.23
CA ILE A 101 7.09 25.64 -16.27
C ILE A 101 8.31 26.41 -15.72
N ASN A 102 8.87 25.97 -14.59
CA ASN A 102 10.05 26.58 -13.98
C ASN A 102 11.31 26.51 -14.87
N LYS A 103 11.43 25.49 -15.72
CA LYS A 103 12.58 25.32 -16.64
C LYS A 103 12.40 26.05 -17.96
N THR A 104 11.18 26.14 -18.46
CA THR A 104 10.88 26.58 -19.84
C THR A 104 10.44 28.03 -19.95
N THR A 105 9.97 28.63 -18.84
CA THR A 105 9.36 29.96 -18.85
C THR A 105 10.17 30.96 -18.02
N GLN A 106 10.36 32.19 -18.53
CA GLN A 106 10.83 33.29 -17.69
C GLN A 106 9.69 33.81 -16.83
N LEU A 107 9.71 33.45 -15.55
CA LEU A 107 8.71 33.87 -14.57
C LEU A 107 9.19 35.10 -13.81
N ASP A 108 8.29 36.06 -13.59
CA ASP A 108 8.54 37.12 -12.62
C ASP A 108 8.59 36.58 -11.18
N SER A 109 9.13 37.40 -10.28
CA SER A 109 9.29 37.03 -8.87
C SER A 109 7.99 36.72 -8.13
N SER A 110 6.85 37.27 -8.57
CA SER A 110 5.54 37.03 -7.96
C SER A 110 5.01 35.65 -8.36
N ASN A 111 5.06 35.32 -9.65
CA ASN A 111 4.60 34.04 -10.16
C ASN A 111 5.49 32.88 -9.71
N LYS A 112 6.81 33.09 -9.60
CA LYS A 112 7.73 32.09 -9.01
C LYS A 112 7.33 31.72 -7.56
N LYS A 113 7.06 32.73 -6.72
CA LYS A 113 6.59 32.51 -5.33
C LYS A 113 5.27 31.72 -5.26
N LYS A 114 4.35 31.93 -6.20
CA LYS A 114 3.09 31.18 -6.25
C LYS A 114 3.36 29.71 -6.59
N ILE A 115 4.22 29.42 -7.57
CA ILE A 115 4.61 28.06 -7.93
C ILE A 115 5.28 27.35 -6.75
N ASP A 116 6.23 28.00 -6.08
CA ASP A 116 6.90 27.44 -4.90
C ASP A 116 5.89 27.11 -3.78
N ARG A 117 4.86 27.96 -3.59
CA ARG A 117 3.79 27.70 -2.62
C ARG A 117 2.91 26.51 -3.03
N ILE A 118 2.58 26.37 -4.32
CA ILE A 118 1.82 25.21 -4.81
C ILE A 118 2.65 23.93 -4.61
N GLY A 119 3.95 23.96 -4.90
CA GLY A 119 4.85 22.84 -4.67
C GLY A 119 4.82 22.36 -3.21
N LYS A 120 4.90 23.28 -2.25
CA LYS A 120 4.78 22.96 -0.81
C LYS A 120 3.43 22.32 -0.45
N ILE A 121 2.32 22.86 -0.97
CA ILE A 121 0.99 22.28 -0.71
C ILE A 121 0.90 20.85 -1.24
N LEU A 122 1.49 20.58 -2.40
CA LEU A 122 1.53 19.24 -2.99
C LEU A 122 2.41 18.29 -2.17
N GLU A 123 3.55 18.77 -1.65
CA GLU A 123 4.39 18.00 -0.71
C GLU A 123 3.61 17.67 0.57
N ASP A 124 2.88 18.63 1.14
CA ASP A 124 2.06 18.42 2.34
C ASP A 124 0.98 17.35 2.06
N ILE A 125 0.24 17.46 0.95
CA ILE A 125 -0.78 16.46 0.55
C ILE A 125 -0.15 15.07 0.40
N SER A 126 1.06 14.97 -0.16
CA SER A 126 1.73 13.67 -0.36
C SER A 126 2.22 13.03 0.94
N ASN A 127 2.44 13.83 2.00
CA ASN A 127 2.95 13.36 3.29
C ASN A 127 1.83 13.06 4.30
N GLU A 128 0.62 13.60 4.09
CA GLU A 128 -0.54 13.40 4.98
C GLU A 128 -1.42 12.20 4.60
N THR A 129 -1.24 11.67 3.40
CA THR A 129 -1.93 10.47 2.90
C THR A 129 -1.01 9.28 2.92
#